data_AF-A0AAJ7WGW4-F1
#
_entry.id   AF-A0AAJ7WGW4-F1
#
_cell.length_a   1.000
_cell.length_b   1.000
_cell.length_c   1.000
_cell.angle_alpha   90.00
_cell.angle_beta   90.00
_cell.angle_gamma   90.00
#
_symmetry.space_group_name_H-M   'P 1'
#
loop_
_entity.id
_entity.type
_entity.pdbx_description
1 polymer ?
#
loop_
_entity_poly.entity_id
_entity_poly.type
_entity_poly.pdbx_seq_one_letter_code
_entity_poly.pdbx_strand_id
1 'polypeptide(L)'
;MKGAGNGVQAEIKAVVPQALYFHCASHCLSLALVHSAEIVPIKLAAGVVKSVCNFFCKSTKRHQCLMDKIDAHAPTSSKTRLKALCPTRWVESHHAFITFRELLVPLFHCLVELGQVTGETGVRAYELESSVCKCDFVFALLTIESFSCIFLPLSMQLQKKSLDIFAALRMVDNILSILELKRQNVETEFKIIYDEVTEICALLDVEIKMPRISGRQMHREIIRRRHPKLIPGDYYTVSSTFADLIETLDFYQTDLDCSASVLRGEFECWKAKWGRKAGNELPETAIEALSFCPRNEYPKIATLLQIFATFPVTTSTPERTFSSLKLLKNLSSIYDGA
;
A
#
# COMPACT_ATOMS: atom_id res chain seq x y z
N MET A 1 -6.43 -4.99 -15.69
CA MET A 1 -5.71 -4.25 -16.75
C MET A 1 -6.66 -4.02 -17.92
N LYS A 2 -7.02 -2.78 -18.26
CA LYS A 2 -7.76 -2.47 -19.50
C LYS A 2 -6.74 -2.27 -20.63
N GLY A 3 -6.74 -3.15 -21.63
CA GLY A 3 -6.00 -2.99 -22.89
C GLY A 3 -6.98 -2.90 -24.05
N ALA A 4 -6.53 -2.38 -25.19
CA ALA A 4 -7.37 -2.05 -26.35
C ALA A 4 -8.01 -3.25 -27.07
N GLY A 5 -7.33 -4.40 -27.09
CA GLY A 5 -7.95 -5.69 -27.45
C GLY A 5 -8.47 -6.39 -26.21
N ASN A 6 -9.61 -7.09 -26.34
CA ASN A 6 -10.26 -7.92 -25.31
C ASN A 6 -9.24 -8.36 -24.23
N GLY A 7 -9.43 -7.87 -23.00
CA GLY A 7 -8.41 -7.99 -21.96
C GLY A 7 -7.98 -9.45 -21.76
N VAL A 8 -6.72 -9.70 -21.37
CA VAL A 8 -6.18 -11.06 -21.11
C VAL A 8 -7.11 -11.91 -20.23
N GLN A 9 -7.83 -11.26 -19.30
CA GLN A 9 -8.86 -11.87 -18.47
C GLN A 9 -10.00 -12.51 -19.29
N ALA A 10 -10.47 -11.85 -20.35
CA ALA A 10 -11.54 -12.34 -21.21
C ALA A 10 -11.12 -13.58 -22.00
N GLU A 11 -9.87 -13.58 -22.51
CA GLU A 11 -9.31 -14.72 -23.25
C GLU A 11 -9.15 -15.95 -22.35
N ILE A 12 -8.63 -15.76 -21.12
CA ILE A 12 -8.51 -16.85 -20.15
C ILE A 12 -9.89 -17.39 -19.75
N LYS A 13 -10.88 -16.51 -19.53
CA LYS A 13 -12.25 -16.93 -19.21
C LYS A 13 -12.95 -17.69 -20.35
N ALA A 14 -12.58 -17.43 -21.61
CA ALA A 14 -13.13 -18.17 -22.73
C ALA A 14 -12.68 -19.65 -22.74
N VAL A 15 -11.45 -19.92 -22.29
CA VAL A 15 -10.89 -21.28 -22.19
C VAL A 15 -11.27 -21.94 -20.87
N VAL A 16 -11.26 -21.19 -19.76
CA VAL A 16 -11.55 -21.68 -18.41
C VAL A 16 -12.59 -20.77 -17.75
N PRO A 17 -13.90 -21.06 -17.91
CA PRO A 17 -14.98 -20.22 -17.36
C PRO A 17 -14.93 -20.08 -15.84
N GLN A 18 -14.41 -21.09 -15.14
CA GLN A 18 -14.25 -21.10 -13.68
C GLN A 18 -13.05 -20.28 -13.19
N ALA A 19 -12.23 -19.72 -14.09
CA ALA A 19 -11.07 -18.92 -13.70
C ALA A 19 -11.50 -17.64 -12.95
N LEU A 20 -11.18 -17.59 -11.66
CA LEU A 20 -11.37 -16.42 -10.82
C LEU A 20 -10.31 -15.36 -11.15
N TYR A 21 -10.75 -14.14 -11.38
CA TYR A 21 -9.87 -13.00 -11.61
C TYR A 21 -10.10 -11.95 -10.54
N PHE A 22 -9.05 -11.60 -9.82
CA PHE A 22 -9.06 -10.63 -8.75
C PHE A 22 -7.83 -9.73 -8.84
N HIS A 23 -7.97 -8.50 -8.38
CA HIS A 23 -6.85 -7.58 -8.28
C HIS A 23 -5.91 -8.02 -7.15
N CYS A 24 -4.61 -7.81 -7.35
CA CYS A 24 -3.63 -8.14 -6.33
C CYS A 24 -3.85 -7.29 -5.07
N ALA A 25 -3.69 -7.86 -3.88
CA ALA A 25 -3.97 -7.14 -2.63
C ALA A 25 -3.08 -5.88 -2.51
N SER A 26 -1.84 -5.98 -2.98
CA SER A 26 -0.92 -4.84 -3.11
C SER A 26 -1.45 -3.77 -4.07
N HIS A 27 -2.15 -4.15 -5.15
CA HIS A 27 -2.76 -3.22 -6.10
C HIS A 27 -4.00 -2.56 -5.51
N CYS A 28 -4.86 -3.31 -4.84
CA CYS A 28 -6.02 -2.76 -4.15
C CYS A 28 -5.59 -1.72 -3.10
N LEU A 29 -4.59 -2.06 -2.28
CA LEU A 29 -4.01 -1.12 -1.32
C LEU A 29 -3.45 0.11 -2.03
N SER A 30 -2.70 -0.08 -3.11
CA SER A 30 -2.13 1.04 -3.87
C SER A 30 -3.21 2.00 -4.40
N LEU A 31 -4.32 1.47 -4.90
CA LEU A 31 -5.42 2.29 -5.43
C LEU A 31 -6.10 3.07 -4.32
N ALA A 32 -6.33 2.43 -3.16
CA ALA A 32 -6.89 3.09 -1.99
C ALA A 32 -5.99 4.23 -1.48
N LEU A 33 -4.67 4.03 -1.47
CA LEU A 33 -3.72 5.05 -1.06
C LEU A 33 -3.62 6.22 -2.05
N VAL A 34 -3.60 5.94 -3.36
CA VAL A 34 -3.62 7.00 -4.40
C VAL A 34 -4.88 7.86 -4.25
N HIS A 35 -6.04 7.23 -4.10
CA HIS A 35 -7.31 7.95 -3.97
C HIS A 35 -7.37 8.78 -2.68
N SER A 36 -6.84 8.24 -1.58
CA SER A 36 -6.75 8.96 -0.30
C SER A 36 -5.78 10.14 -0.37
N ALA A 37 -4.75 10.08 -1.22
CA ALA A 37 -3.77 11.13 -1.44
C ALA A 37 -4.24 12.19 -2.46
N GLU A 38 -5.53 12.24 -2.83
CA GLU A 38 -6.04 13.20 -3.82
C GLU A 38 -6.14 14.66 -3.33
N ILE A 39 -5.69 14.93 -2.12
CA ILE A 39 -5.63 16.23 -1.47
C ILE A 39 -4.57 17.12 -2.15
N VAL A 40 -4.92 18.36 -2.48
CA VAL A 40 -4.07 19.27 -3.28
C VAL A 40 -2.70 19.53 -2.66
N PRO A 41 -2.57 19.93 -1.37
CA PRO A 41 -1.26 20.07 -0.72
C PRO A 41 -0.38 18.82 -0.80
N ILE A 42 -0.97 17.64 -0.63
CA ILE A 42 -0.28 16.34 -0.68
C ILE A 42 0.23 16.05 -2.10
N LYS A 43 -0.61 16.26 -3.12
CA LYS A 43 -0.21 16.13 -4.54
C LYS A 43 0.94 17.06 -4.91
N LEU A 44 0.87 18.32 -4.48
CA LEU A 44 1.92 19.31 -4.74
C LEU A 44 3.24 18.91 -4.07
N ALA A 45 3.20 18.50 -2.80
CA ALA A 45 4.38 18.04 -2.09
C ALA A 45 5.02 16.80 -2.73
N ALA A 46 4.22 15.81 -3.12
CA ALA A 46 4.71 14.65 -3.86
C ALA A 46 5.36 15.03 -5.19
N GLY A 47 4.83 16.04 -5.88
CA GLY A 47 5.41 16.60 -7.11
C GLY A 47 6.78 17.28 -6.89
N VAL A 48 6.93 18.03 -5.79
CA VAL A 48 8.21 18.64 -5.39
C VAL A 48 9.23 17.55 -5.06
N VAL A 49 8.88 16.57 -4.22
CA VAL A 49 9.74 15.41 -3.91
C VAL A 49 10.22 14.72 -5.18
N LYS A 50 9.31 14.44 -6.12
CA LYS A 50 9.66 13.83 -7.42
C LYS A 50 10.65 14.70 -8.21
N SER A 51 10.45 16.02 -8.22
CA SER A 51 11.29 16.97 -8.95
C SER A 51 12.71 17.03 -8.36
N VAL A 52 12.83 17.07 -7.04
CA VAL A 52 14.12 17.05 -6.32
C VAL A 52 14.83 15.70 -6.55
N CYS A 53 14.14 14.56 -6.39
CA CYS A 53 14.74 13.25 -6.66
C CYS A 53 15.27 13.15 -8.10
N ASN A 54 14.51 13.63 -9.08
CA ASN A 54 14.94 13.65 -10.48
C ASN A 54 16.12 14.59 -10.73
N PHE A 55 16.18 15.73 -10.03
CA PHE A 55 17.30 16.66 -10.12
C PHE A 55 18.60 15.97 -9.70
N PHE A 56 18.64 15.33 -8.53
CA PHE A 56 19.85 14.65 -8.04
C PHE A 56 20.17 13.35 -8.81
N CYS A 57 19.16 12.57 -9.24
CA CYS A 57 19.41 11.33 -9.98
C CYS A 57 20.03 11.55 -11.37
N LYS A 58 19.85 12.74 -11.97
CA LYS A 58 20.34 13.05 -13.32
C LYS A 58 21.81 13.46 -13.38
N SER A 59 22.52 13.60 -12.26
CA SER A 59 23.94 13.99 -12.28
C SER A 59 24.71 13.43 -11.11
N THR A 60 25.81 12.76 -11.41
CA THR A 60 26.76 12.25 -10.42
C THR A 60 27.41 13.36 -9.60
N LYS A 61 27.72 14.52 -10.19
CA LYS A 61 28.29 15.68 -9.47
C LYS A 61 27.34 16.23 -8.41
N ARG A 62 26.05 16.39 -8.76
CA ARG A 62 25.02 16.85 -7.79
C ARG A 62 24.81 15.81 -6.69
N HIS A 63 24.84 14.54 -7.04
CA HIS A 63 24.75 13.46 -6.05
C HIS A 63 25.95 13.47 -5.08
N GLN A 64 27.16 13.69 -5.58
CA GLN A 64 28.35 13.81 -4.73
C GLN A 64 28.26 14.99 -3.78
N CYS A 65 27.85 16.17 -4.27
CA CYS A 65 27.62 17.34 -3.40
C CYS A 65 26.60 17.02 -2.30
N LEU A 66 25.54 16.26 -2.61
CA LEU A 66 24.60 15.80 -1.60
C LEU A 66 25.26 14.86 -0.57
N MET A 67 26.17 13.97 -0.99
CA MET A 67 26.89 13.09 -0.05
C MET A 67 27.70 13.89 0.94
N ASP A 68 28.45 14.87 0.44
CA ASP A 68 29.28 15.73 1.27
C ASP A 68 28.43 16.49 2.31
N LYS A 69 27.18 16.86 1.96
CA LYS A 69 26.22 17.46 2.92
C LYS A 69 25.58 16.47 3.87
N ILE A 70 25.37 15.21 3.46
CA ILE A 70 24.87 14.17 4.36
C ILE A 70 25.90 13.89 5.45
N ASP A 71 27.18 13.79 5.09
CA ASP A 71 28.25 13.57 6.05
C ASP A 71 28.36 14.75 7.05
N ALA A 72 28.09 15.98 6.60
CA ALA A 72 28.15 17.17 7.43
C ALA A 72 26.92 17.37 8.34
N HIS A 73 25.70 17.12 7.83
CA HIS A 73 24.45 17.50 8.50
C HIS A 73 23.61 16.31 8.98
N ALA A 74 23.95 15.08 8.60
CA ALA A 74 23.28 13.85 9.01
C ALA A 74 24.27 12.67 9.16
N PRO A 75 25.34 12.81 9.98
CA PRO A 75 26.40 11.81 10.09
C PRO A 75 25.92 10.47 10.68
N THR A 76 24.79 10.47 11.37
CA THR A 76 24.15 9.26 11.93
C THR A 76 23.23 8.55 10.93
N SER A 77 22.90 9.17 9.79
CA SER A 77 22.03 8.56 8.81
C SER A 77 22.76 7.45 8.05
N SER A 78 22.13 6.29 7.97
CA SER A 78 22.60 5.19 7.12
C SER A 78 22.32 5.42 5.63
N LYS A 79 21.59 6.49 5.28
CA LYS A 79 21.08 6.72 3.93
C LYS A 79 21.91 7.73 3.18
N THR A 80 22.54 7.23 2.14
CA THR A 80 23.41 7.99 1.24
C THR A 80 22.78 8.20 -0.13
N ARG A 81 21.47 7.99 -0.30
CA ARG A 81 20.86 8.20 -1.62
C ARG A 81 19.37 8.44 -1.57
N LEU A 82 18.92 9.41 -2.37
CA LEU A 82 17.51 9.58 -2.67
C LEU A 82 16.98 8.44 -3.54
N LYS A 83 15.83 7.90 -3.16
CA LYS A 83 15.10 6.93 -3.97
C LYS A 83 14.20 7.66 -4.95
N ALA A 84 14.22 7.21 -6.21
CA ALA A 84 13.33 7.75 -7.22
C ALA A 84 11.87 7.44 -6.88
N LEU A 85 11.00 8.45 -6.95
CA LEU A 85 9.58 8.25 -6.71
C LEU A 85 8.96 7.48 -7.89
N CYS A 86 8.47 6.26 -7.64
CA CYS A 86 7.88 5.40 -8.66
C CYS A 86 6.35 5.34 -8.51
N PRO A 87 5.58 5.97 -9.42
CA PRO A 87 4.11 6.04 -9.30
C PRO A 87 3.42 4.67 -9.21
N THR A 88 4.06 3.63 -9.76
CA THR A 88 3.51 2.27 -9.87
C THR A 88 4.11 1.29 -8.87
N ARG A 89 5.11 1.69 -8.08
CA ARG A 89 5.75 0.82 -7.07
C ARG A 89 5.72 1.49 -5.69
N TRP A 90 4.75 1.08 -4.89
CA TRP A 90 4.36 1.78 -3.67
C TRP A 90 5.32 1.57 -2.50
N VAL A 91 5.95 0.40 -2.37
CA VAL A 91 6.97 0.15 -1.34
C VAL A 91 8.15 1.12 -1.54
N GLU A 92 8.60 1.28 -2.77
CA GLU A 92 9.65 2.20 -3.15
C GLU A 92 9.23 3.65 -2.94
N SER A 93 7.95 3.98 -3.19
CA SER A 93 7.42 5.31 -2.91
C SER A 93 7.40 5.64 -1.42
N HIS A 94 6.95 4.71 -0.55
CA HIS A 94 7.03 4.88 0.90
C HIS A 94 8.47 5.10 1.37
N HIS A 95 9.39 4.25 0.89
CA HIS A 95 10.80 4.44 1.20
C HIS A 95 11.36 5.77 0.67
N ALA A 96 10.90 6.25 -0.49
CA ALA A 96 11.32 7.53 -1.05
C ALA A 96 10.89 8.68 -0.15
N PHE A 97 9.63 8.72 0.31
CA PHE A 97 9.16 9.76 1.23
C PHE A 97 9.89 9.74 2.58
N ILE A 98 10.04 8.55 3.19
CA ILE A 98 10.76 8.40 4.46
C ILE A 98 12.21 8.86 4.33
N THR A 99 12.90 8.43 3.26
CA THR A 99 14.29 8.83 3.01
C THR A 99 14.40 10.32 2.68
N PHE A 100 13.43 10.88 1.96
CA PHE A 100 13.41 12.30 1.63
C PHE A 100 13.26 13.17 2.88
N ARG A 101 12.35 12.81 3.79
CA ARG A 101 12.18 13.49 5.08
C ARG A 101 13.45 13.40 5.92
N GLU A 102 14.06 12.22 6.00
CA GLU A 102 15.31 11.99 6.74
C GLU A 102 16.47 12.86 6.22
N LEU A 103 16.54 13.08 4.90
CA LEU A 103 17.61 13.83 4.25
C LEU A 103 17.25 15.29 3.94
N LEU A 104 16.14 15.82 4.48
CA LEU A 104 15.61 17.13 4.11
C LEU A 104 16.59 18.27 4.42
N VAL A 105 17.24 18.25 5.59
CA VAL A 105 18.21 19.29 5.99
C VAL A 105 19.48 19.26 5.12
N PRO A 106 20.17 18.11 4.93
CA PRO A 106 21.25 18.01 3.95
C PRO A 106 20.85 18.44 2.54
N LEU A 107 19.63 18.09 2.10
CA LEU A 107 19.11 18.50 0.80
C LEU A 107 18.98 20.00 0.66
N PHE A 108 18.45 20.67 1.69
CA PHE A 108 18.32 22.12 1.70
C PHE A 108 19.68 22.79 1.55
N HIS A 109 20.67 22.45 2.38
CA HIS A 109 22.01 23.03 2.27
C HIS A 109 22.68 22.76 0.92
N CYS A 110 22.48 21.56 0.36
CA CYS A 110 22.97 21.23 -0.97
C CYS A 110 22.31 22.08 -2.07
N LEU A 111 20.98 22.29 -1.99
CA LEU A 111 20.25 23.11 -2.96
C LEU A 111 20.63 24.60 -2.86
N VAL A 112 20.86 25.11 -1.63
CA VAL A 112 21.36 26.49 -1.41
C VAL A 112 22.72 26.69 -2.07
N GLU A 113 23.65 25.75 -1.88
CA GLU A 113 24.98 25.81 -2.51
C GLU A 113 24.89 25.74 -4.04
N LEU A 114 24.14 24.77 -4.56
CA LEU A 114 23.95 24.61 -6.00
C LEU A 114 23.22 25.81 -6.62
N GLY A 115 22.37 26.49 -5.86
CA GLY A 115 21.66 27.71 -6.28
C GLY A 115 22.59 28.88 -6.60
N GLN A 116 23.81 28.89 -6.06
CA GLN A 116 24.83 29.92 -6.35
C GLN A 116 25.59 29.65 -7.67
N VAL A 117 25.42 28.48 -8.28
CA VAL A 117 26.09 28.11 -9.52
C VAL A 117 25.43 28.81 -10.71
N THR A 118 26.21 29.25 -11.68
CA THR A 118 25.66 29.88 -12.89
C THR A 118 25.02 28.86 -13.84
N GLY A 119 23.99 29.29 -14.58
CA GLY A 119 23.31 28.49 -15.59
C GLY A 119 22.07 27.73 -15.08
N GLU A 120 21.55 26.84 -15.92
CA GLU A 120 20.27 26.15 -15.70
C GLU A 120 20.25 25.34 -14.39
N THR A 121 21.40 24.79 -13.98
CA THR A 121 21.48 24.00 -12.74
C THR A 121 21.25 24.85 -11.50
N GLY A 122 21.80 26.07 -11.45
CA GLY A 122 21.61 26.95 -10.30
C GLY A 122 20.21 27.53 -10.23
N VAL A 123 19.65 27.98 -11.38
CA VAL A 123 18.25 28.42 -11.45
C VAL A 123 17.32 27.31 -10.95
N ARG A 124 17.52 26.08 -11.43
CA ARG A 124 16.69 24.96 -11.03
C ARG A 124 16.88 24.57 -9.56
N ALA A 125 18.10 24.66 -9.02
CA ALA A 125 18.36 24.42 -7.61
C ALA A 125 17.66 25.44 -6.72
N TYR A 126 17.74 26.73 -7.08
CA TYR A 126 17.06 27.82 -6.38
C TYR A 126 15.53 27.66 -6.39
N GLU A 127 14.93 27.29 -7.54
CA GLU A 127 13.48 27.01 -7.61
C GLU A 127 13.06 25.85 -6.70
N LEU A 128 13.88 24.81 -6.63
CA LEU A 128 13.62 23.63 -5.79
C LEU A 128 13.82 23.95 -4.31
N GLU A 129 14.85 24.71 -3.97
CA GLU A 129 15.11 25.27 -2.63
C GLU A 129 13.89 26.07 -2.15
N SER A 130 13.47 27.09 -2.91
CA SER A 130 12.28 27.87 -2.61
C SER A 130 11.00 27.03 -2.47
N SER A 131 10.92 25.88 -3.16
CA SER A 131 9.78 24.97 -3.05
C SER A 131 9.81 24.11 -1.79
N VAL A 132 10.99 23.64 -1.36
CA VAL A 132 11.13 22.85 -0.12
C VAL A 132 11.05 23.71 1.14
N CYS A 133 11.33 25.01 1.03
CA CYS A 133 11.25 26.00 2.10
C CYS A 133 9.82 26.56 2.33
N LYS A 134 8.79 25.95 1.77
CA LYS A 134 7.40 26.36 2.01
C LYS A 134 6.84 25.61 3.22
N CYS A 135 6.29 26.35 4.19
CA CYS A 135 5.62 25.76 5.36
C CYS A 135 4.57 24.69 4.96
N ASP A 136 3.74 24.98 3.95
CA ASP A 136 2.75 24.02 3.42
C ASP A 136 3.40 22.73 2.88
N PHE A 137 4.58 22.84 2.26
CA PHE A 137 5.33 21.68 1.78
C PHE A 137 5.84 20.84 2.96
N VAL A 138 6.39 21.47 3.99
CA VAL A 138 6.91 20.78 5.19
C VAL A 138 5.76 20.03 5.88
N PHE A 139 4.64 20.70 6.17
CA PHE A 139 3.44 20.03 6.72
C PHE A 139 2.98 18.84 5.88
N ALA A 140 2.87 19.02 4.56
CA ALA A 140 2.45 17.95 3.66
C ALA A 140 3.46 16.80 3.63
N LEU A 141 4.77 17.07 3.63
CA LEU A 141 5.81 16.06 3.62
C LEU A 141 5.78 15.22 4.91
N LEU A 142 5.68 15.84 6.09
CA LEU A 142 5.59 15.11 7.36
C LEU A 142 4.32 14.28 7.45
N THR A 143 3.21 14.80 6.92
CA THR A 143 1.97 14.03 6.82
C THR A 143 2.16 12.79 5.93
N ILE A 144 2.73 12.95 4.73
CA ILE A 144 2.99 11.83 3.81
C ILE A 144 3.93 10.81 4.43
N GLU A 145 4.96 11.26 5.14
CA GLU A 145 5.93 10.41 5.82
C GLU A 145 5.26 9.59 6.93
N SER A 146 4.43 10.23 7.78
CA SER A 146 3.69 9.56 8.85
C SER A 146 2.82 8.42 8.31
N PHE A 147 2.07 8.70 7.24
CA PHE A 147 1.29 7.65 6.56
C PHE A 147 2.17 6.60 5.89
N SER A 148 3.30 6.99 5.30
CA SER A 148 4.22 6.04 4.67
C SER A 148 4.81 5.06 5.67
N CYS A 149 5.12 5.51 6.89
CA CYS A 149 5.59 4.65 7.97
C CYS A 149 4.52 3.62 8.40
N ILE A 150 3.24 4.01 8.46
CA ILE A 150 2.12 3.10 8.80
C ILE A 150 1.93 2.03 7.71
N PHE A 151 1.95 2.44 6.44
CA PHE A 151 1.60 1.56 5.31
C PHE A 151 2.77 0.75 4.74
N LEU A 152 4.02 1.13 5.01
CA LEU A 152 5.20 0.43 4.50
C LEU A 152 5.25 -1.05 4.94
N PRO A 153 5.07 -1.41 6.23
CA PRO A 153 5.09 -2.81 6.64
C PRO A 153 4.02 -3.66 5.95
N LEU A 154 2.78 -3.15 5.83
CA LEU A 154 1.72 -3.84 5.11
C LEU A 154 2.05 -4.01 3.63
N SER A 155 2.52 -2.94 2.99
CA SER A 155 2.88 -2.96 1.57
C SER A 155 3.98 -3.99 1.28
N MET A 156 4.95 -4.16 2.17
CA MET A 156 6.00 -5.19 2.03
C MET A 156 5.45 -6.60 2.26
N GLN A 157 4.59 -6.78 3.25
CA GLN A 157 4.04 -8.08 3.62
C GLN A 157 3.09 -8.62 2.56
N LEU A 158 2.23 -7.77 1.98
CA LEU A 158 1.33 -8.12 0.87
C LEU A 158 2.05 -8.58 -0.40
N GLN A 159 3.37 -8.37 -0.50
CA GLN A 159 4.20 -8.84 -1.62
C GLN A 159 4.91 -10.17 -1.33
N LYS A 160 4.87 -10.67 -0.09
CA LYS A 160 5.53 -11.95 0.26
C LYS A 160 4.78 -13.13 -0.32
N LYS A 161 5.52 -14.05 -0.94
CA LYS A 161 4.99 -15.25 -1.60
C LYS A 161 4.24 -16.21 -0.66
N SER A 162 4.56 -16.21 0.62
CA SER A 162 4.01 -17.12 1.62
C SER A 162 2.90 -16.49 2.48
N LEU A 163 2.27 -15.41 2.01
CA LEU A 163 1.25 -14.72 2.80
C LEU A 163 -0.12 -15.41 2.67
N ASP A 164 -0.69 -15.76 3.83
CA ASP A 164 -2.05 -16.30 3.97
C ASP A 164 -3.11 -15.17 4.01
N ILE A 165 -4.35 -15.47 3.56
CA ILE A 165 -5.45 -14.49 3.48
C ILE A 165 -5.84 -13.96 4.87
N PHE A 166 -5.92 -14.81 5.89
CA PHE A 166 -6.27 -14.37 7.24
C PHE A 166 -5.18 -13.49 7.83
N ALA A 167 -3.91 -13.85 7.63
CA ALA A 167 -2.81 -12.98 8.01
C ALA A 167 -2.91 -11.60 7.32
N ALA A 168 -3.22 -11.56 6.03
CA ALA A 168 -3.43 -10.31 5.29
C ALA A 168 -4.59 -9.48 5.86
N LEU A 169 -5.73 -10.11 6.17
CA LEU A 169 -6.90 -9.44 6.75
C LEU A 169 -6.58 -8.86 8.14
N ARG A 170 -5.97 -9.65 9.04
CA ARG A 170 -5.55 -9.17 10.38
C ARG A 170 -4.64 -7.95 10.28
N MET A 171 -3.71 -7.95 9.32
CA MET A 171 -2.82 -6.81 9.11
C MET A 171 -3.56 -5.55 8.64
N VAL A 172 -4.59 -5.71 7.80
CA VAL A 172 -5.45 -4.60 7.38
C VAL A 172 -6.26 -4.08 8.58
N ASP A 173 -6.85 -4.95 9.39
CA ASP A 173 -7.62 -4.58 10.58
C ASP A 173 -6.76 -3.83 11.61
N ASN A 174 -5.52 -4.25 11.79
CA ASN A 174 -4.56 -3.55 12.64
C ASN A 174 -4.31 -2.11 12.15
N ILE A 175 -4.13 -1.92 10.84
CA ILE A 175 -3.96 -0.57 10.26
C ILE A 175 -5.23 0.26 10.39
N LEU A 176 -6.40 -0.33 10.15
CA LEU A 176 -7.67 0.38 10.34
C LEU A 176 -7.81 0.86 11.79
N SER A 177 -7.46 0.02 12.76
CA SER A 177 -7.47 0.36 14.18
C SER A 177 -6.51 1.52 14.49
N ILE A 178 -5.28 1.50 13.93
CA ILE A 178 -4.32 2.60 14.08
C ILE A 178 -4.87 3.91 13.50
N LEU A 179 -5.48 3.85 12.31
CA LEU A 179 -6.06 5.04 11.66
C LEU A 179 -7.26 5.58 12.44
N GLU A 180 -8.06 4.70 13.04
CA GLU A 180 -9.21 5.07 13.86
C GLU A 180 -8.77 5.71 15.19
N LEU A 181 -7.72 5.18 15.82
CA LEU A 181 -7.08 5.79 17.00
C LEU A 181 -6.51 7.18 16.68
N LYS A 182 -5.82 7.35 15.54
CA LYS A 182 -5.33 8.67 15.09
C LYS A 182 -6.49 9.65 14.86
N ARG A 183 -7.61 9.16 14.32
CA ARG A 183 -8.83 9.96 14.13
C ARG A 183 -9.53 10.32 15.43
N GLN A 184 -9.42 9.51 16.48
CA GLN A 184 -9.97 9.84 17.80
C GLN A 184 -9.10 10.85 18.54
N ASN A 185 -7.78 10.81 18.32
CA ASN A 185 -6.78 11.64 18.99
C ASN A 185 -6.23 12.77 18.11
N VAL A 186 -7.08 13.39 17.27
CA VAL A 186 -6.64 14.37 16.24
C VAL A 186 -5.80 15.51 16.81
N GLU A 187 -6.18 16.05 17.97
CA GLU A 187 -5.48 17.20 18.57
C GLU A 187 -4.05 16.84 18.98
N THR A 188 -3.87 15.68 19.61
CA THR A 188 -2.56 15.16 20.01
C THR A 188 -1.70 14.83 18.79
N GLU A 189 -2.27 14.14 17.81
CA GLU A 189 -1.57 13.77 16.57
C GLU A 189 -1.17 15.01 15.76
N PHE A 190 -2.05 16.01 15.68
CA PHE A 190 -1.75 17.28 15.05
C PHE A 190 -0.64 18.02 15.79
N LYS A 191 -0.66 18.03 17.12
CA LYS A 191 0.38 18.69 17.92
C LYS A 191 1.75 18.06 17.68
N ILE A 192 1.85 16.72 17.65
CA ILE A 192 3.12 16.03 17.34
C ILE A 192 3.66 16.48 15.98
N ILE A 193 2.82 16.47 14.93
CA ILE A 193 3.22 16.93 13.60
C ILE A 193 3.61 18.41 13.63
N TYR A 194 2.85 19.25 14.31
CA TYR A 194 3.11 20.69 14.40
C TYR A 194 4.45 21.01 15.08
N ASP A 195 4.74 20.32 16.19
CA ASP A 195 6.00 20.49 16.92
C ASP A 195 7.19 20.07 16.03
N GLU A 196 7.09 18.94 15.32
CA GLU A 196 8.12 18.51 14.36
C GLU A 196 8.27 19.47 13.17
N VAL A 197 7.17 20.00 12.63
CA VAL A 197 7.24 21.03 11.57
C VAL A 197 7.94 22.27 12.09
N THR A 198 7.69 22.67 13.33
CA THR A 198 8.30 23.86 13.92
C THR A 198 9.82 23.70 14.04
N GLU A 199 10.26 22.53 14.49
CA GLU A 199 11.69 22.19 14.56
C GLU A 199 12.34 22.18 13.17
N ILE A 200 11.72 21.53 12.18
CA ILE A 200 12.27 21.47 10.82
C ILE A 200 12.28 22.86 10.16
N CYS A 201 11.21 23.65 10.30
CA CYS A 201 11.17 25.00 9.77
C CYS A 201 12.27 25.89 10.37
N ALA A 202 12.57 25.73 11.66
CA ALA A 202 13.68 26.44 12.30
C ALA A 202 15.04 26.04 11.70
N LEU A 203 15.26 24.75 11.40
CA LEU A 203 16.48 24.26 10.74
C LEU A 203 16.63 24.74 9.29
N LEU A 204 15.51 25.00 8.61
CA LEU A 204 15.46 25.47 7.22
C LEU A 204 15.39 27.01 7.10
N ASP A 205 15.40 27.74 8.22
CA ASP A 205 15.18 29.20 8.27
C ASP A 205 13.87 29.66 7.60
N VAL A 206 12.79 28.89 7.83
CA VAL A 206 11.46 29.13 7.27
C VAL A 206 10.52 29.73 8.31
N GLU A 207 9.97 30.91 8.01
CA GLU A 207 8.90 31.51 8.83
C GLU A 207 7.60 30.71 8.73
N ILE A 208 7.09 30.24 9.88
CA ILE A 208 5.76 29.63 9.97
C ILE A 208 4.70 30.73 9.84
N LYS A 209 4.04 30.79 8.69
CA LYS A 209 2.91 31.70 8.44
C LYS A 209 1.61 30.97 8.69
N MET A 210 0.76 31.53 9.55
CA MET A 210 -0.61 31.05 9.71
C MET A 210 -1.33 31.13 8.36
N PRO A 211 -2.04 30.07 7.90
CA PRO A 211 -2.80 30.12 6.67
C PRO A 211 -3.79 31.29 6.72
N ARG A 212 -3.86 32.09 5.65
CA ARG A 212 -4.89 33.14 5.54
C ARG A 212 -6.27 32.47 5.57
N ILE A 213 -7.05 32.78 6.61
CA ILE A 213 -8.46 32.39 6.68
C ILE A 213 -9.20 33.25 5.66
N SER A 214 -9.42 32.74 4.45
CA SER A 214 -10.29 33.41 3.48
C SER A 214 -11.73 33.35 4.00
N GLY A 215 -12.35 34.51 4.30
CA GLY A 215 -13.73 34.62 4.79
C GLY A 215 -14.82 34.10 3.83
N ARG A 216 -14.45 33.50 2.70
CA ARG A 216 -15.35 32.77 1.79
C ARG A 216 -14.92 31.30 1.70
N GLN A 217 -15.13 30.54 2.77
CA GLN A 217 -15.11 29.09 2.70
C GLN A 217 -16.56 28.59 2.76
N MET A 218 -17.30 28.73 1.66
CA MET A 218 -18.71 28.31 1.53
C MET A 218 -18.88 26.86 1.07
N HIS A 219 -17.81 26.07 0.96
CA HIS A 219 -17.92 24.66 0.59
C HIS A 219 -16.81 23.81 1.23
N ARG A 220 -16.88 23.63 2.55
CA ARG A 220 -16.48 22.33 3.10
C ARG A 220 -17.71 21.46 3.00
N GLU A 221 -17.73 20.53 2.06
CA GLU A 221 -18.44 19.27 2.32
C GLU A 221 -17.79 18.68 3.57
N ILE A 222 -18.37 18.97 4.73
CA ILE A 222 -18.24 18.10 5.88
C ILE A 222 -18.88 16.81 5.43
N ILE A 223 -18.06 15.84 5.02
CA ILE A 223 -18.51 14.49 4.72
C ILE A 223 -19.07 13.91 6.02
N ARG A 224 -20.35 14.19 6.30
CA ARG A 224 -21.21 13.34 7.11
C ARG A 224 -21.57 12.13 6.25
N ARG A 225 -20.57 11.31 5.92
CA ARG A 225 -20.85 9.91 5.59
C ARG A 225 -20.75 9.13 6.89
N ARG A 226 -21.89 8.99 7.56
CA ARG A 226 -22.14 7.79 8.35
C ARG A 226 -22.08 6.63 7.37
N HIS A 227 -20.90 6.07 7.13
CA HIS A 227 -20.84 4.71 6.65
C HIS A 227 -21.31 3.84 7.83
N PRO A 228 -22.30 2.96 7.64
CA PRO A 228 -22.57 1.94 8.64
C PRO A 228 -21.25 1.21 8.87
N LYS A 229 -20.87 1.06 10.15
CA LYS A 229 -19.76 0.21 10.56
C LYS A 229 -19.96 -1.16 9.93
N LEU A 230 -19.22 -1.45 8.88
CA LEU A 230 -18.90 -2.80 8.46
C LEU A 230 -17.49 -3.01 8.96
N ILE A 231 -17.40 -3.48 10.21
CA ILE A 231 -16.23 -4.15 10.74
C ILE A 231 -16.25 -5.52 10.06
N PRO A 232 -15.37 -5.83 9.09
CA PRO A 232 -15.38 -7.15 8.45
C PRO A 232 -14.79 -8.24 9.37
N GLY A 233 -14.08 -7.85 10.44
CA GLY A 233 -13.36 -8.75 11.35
C GLY A 233 -14.25 -9.60 12.28
N ASP A 234 -15.46 -9.15 12.61
CA ASP A 234 -16.36 -9.88 13.52
C ASP A 234 -17.38 -10.78 12.80
N TYR A 235 -17.50 -10.67 11.46
CA TYR A 235 -18.49 -11.45 10.71
C TYR A 235 -18.07 -12.92 10.46
N TYR A 236 -16.78 -13.23 10.44
CA TYR A 236 -16.31 -14.52 9.91
C TYR A 236 -15.71 -15.49 10.93
N THR A 237 -15.43 -15.05 12.16
CA THR A 237 -14.60 -15.84 13.08
C THR A 237 -15.35 -16.42 14.28
N VAL A 238 -16.61 -16.04 14.54
CA VAL A 238 -17.34 -16.55 15.73
C VAL A 238 -18.75 -17.08 15.43
N SER A 239 -19.33 -16.83 14.25
CA SER A 239 -20.71 -17.25 13.93
C SER A 239 -20.90 -17.91 12.56
N SER A 240 -19.84 -18.46 11.95
CA SER A 240 -19.98 -19.11 10.65
C SER A 240 -20.91 -20.32 10.73
N THR A 241 -21.93 -20.31 9.87
CA THR A 241 -22.92 -21.38 9.72
C THR A 241 -22.70 -22.08 8.39
N PHE A 242 -23.25 -23.29 8.23
CA PHE A 242 -23.17 -23.97 6.93
C PHE A 242 -23.77 -23.14 5.78
N ALA A 243 -24.66 -22.18 6.06
CA ALA A 243 -25.22 -21.29 5.04
C ALA A 243 -24.16 -20.46 4.32
N ASP A 244 -23.06 -20.10 5.00
CA ASP A 244 -21.98 -19.29 4.44
C ASP A 244 -21.18 -20.04 3.37
N LEU A 245 -21.28 -21.37 3.34
CA LEU A 245 -20.58 -22.21 2.37
C LEU A 245 -21.38 -22.46 1.10
N ILE A 246 -22.71 -22.29 1.10
CA ILE A 246 -23.61 -22.75 0.02
C ILE A 246 -23.19 -22.23 -1.36
N GLU A 247 -22.89 -20.93 -1.47
CA GLU A 247 -22.45 -20.32 -2.74
C GLU A 247 -21.10 -20.87 -3.22
N THR A 248 -20.21 -21.19 -2.28
CA THR A 248 -18.93 -21.85 -2.57
C THR A 248 -19.13 -23.29 -3.03
N LEU A 249 -20.16 -23.98 -2.53
CA LEU A 249 -20.48 -25.36 -2.92
C LEU A 249 -21.00 -25.45 -4.34
N ASP A 250 -21.91 -24.56 -4.70
CA ASP A 250 -22.44 -24.48 -6.07
C ASP A 250 -21.32 -24.15 -7.05
N PHE A 251 -20.35 -23.31 -6.64
CA PHE A 251 -19.21 -22.96 -7.48
C PHE A 251 -18.21 -24.12 -7.66
N TYR A 252 -17.88 -24.87 -6.60
CA TYR A 252 -16.90 -25.97 -6.61
C TYR A 252 -17.54 -27.36 -6.69
N GLN A 253 -18.78 -27.47 -7.16
CA GLN A 253 -19.53 -28.73 -7.18
C GLN A 253 -18.79 -29.84 -7.94
N THR A 254 -18.09 -29.48 -9.02
CA THR A 254 -17.27 -30.39 -9.83
C THR A 254 -16.05 -30.93 -9.10
N ASP A 255 -15.43 -30.14 -8.22
CA ASP A 255 -14.23 -30.54 -7.45
C ASP A 255 -14.59 -31.33 -6.20
N LEU A 256 -15.77 -31.05 -5.63
CA LEU A 256 -16.24 -31.67 -4.40
C LEU A 256 -16.87 -33.03 -4.65
N ASP A 257 -17.51 -33.27 -5.80
CA ASP A 257 -18.16 -34.54 -6.17
C ASP A 257 -18.93 -35.18 -4.99
N CYS A 258 -19.81 -34.41 -4.36
CA CYS A 258 -20.65 -34.86 -3.25
C CYS A 258 -21.94 -34.05 -3.14
N SER A 259 -22.94 -34.61 -2.45
CA SER A 259 -24.15 -33.87 -2.13
C SER A 259 -23.91 -32.89 -0.97
N ALA A 260 -24.68 -31.80 -0.96
CA ALA A 260 -24.63 -30.80 0.12
C ALA A 260 -24.89 -31.41 1.52
N SER A 261 -25.64 -32.51 1.62
CA SER A 261 -25.89 -33.21 2.89
C SER A 261 -24.66 -33.91 3.46
N VAL A 262 -23.83 -34.52 2.61
CA VAL A 262 -22.58 -35.19 3.02
C VAL A 262 -21.61 -34.17 3.57
N LEU A 263 -21.44 -33.06 2.83
CA LEU A 263 -20.54 -32.00 3.25
C LEU A 263 -21.04 -31.26 4.49
N ARG A 264 -22.35 -31.07 4.65
CA ARG A 264 -22.93 -30.51 5.88
C ARG A 264 -22.60 -31.36 7.10
N GLY A 265 -22.72 -32.68 7.00
CA GLY A 265 -22.34 -33.58 8.08
C GLY A 265 -20.87 -33.42 8.45
N GLU A 266 -19.99 -33.40 7.45
CA GLU A 266 -18.55 -33.23 7.64
C GLU A 266 -18.18 -31.87 8.26
N PHE A 267 -18.83 -30.78 7.83
CA PHE A 267 -18.67 -29.44 8.37
C PHE A 267 -19.06 -29.36 9.86
N GLU A 268 -20.21 -29.92 10.24
CA GLU A 268 -20.66 -29.91 11.63
C GLU A 268 -19.73 -30.74 12.52
N CYS A 269 -19.25 -31.90 12.04
CA CYS A 269 -18.24 -32.70 12.75
C CYS A 269 -16.93 -31.93 12.93
N TRP A 270 -16.46 -31.25 11.87
CA TRP A 270 -15.26 -30.42 11.91
C TRP A 270 -15.41 -29.24 12.89
N LYS A 271 -16.56 -28.55 12.86
CA LYS A 271 -16.89 -27.47 13.80
C LYS A 271 -16.95 -27.97 15.24
N ALA A 272 -17.55 -29.13 15.48
CA ALA A 272 -17.62 -29.73 16.81
C ALA A 272 -16.25 -30.15 17.36
N LYS A 273 -15.32 -30.59 16.49
CA LYS A 273 -13.92 -30.89 16.86
C LYS A 273 -13.22 -29.67 17.44
N TRP A 274 -13.39 -28.50 16.83
CA TRP A 274 -12.73 -27.26 17.27
C TRP A 274 -13.49 -26.52 18.37
N GLY A 275 -14.82 -26.64 18.44
CA GLY A 275 -15.63 -26.05 19.50
C GLY A 275 -15.36 -26.59 20.92
N ARG A 276 -14.60 -27.68 21.04
CA ARG A 276 -14.20 -28.28 22.33
C ARG A 276 -12.79 -27.86 22.80
N LYS A 277 -12.03 -27.14 21.98
CA LYS A 277 -10.65 -26.73 22.26
C LYS A 277 -10.57 -25.26 22.68
N ALA A 278 -9.55 -24.90 23.48
CA ALA A 278 -9.33 -23.52 23.89
C ALA A 278 -8.85 -22.65 22.70
N GLY A 279 -9.12 -21.34 22.73
CA GLY A 279 -8.80 -20.37 21.67
C GLY A 279 -7.37 -20.46 21.11
N ASN A 280 -6.41 -20.77 21.96
CA ASN A 280 -4.98 -20.81 21.64
C ASN A 280 -4.56 -22.10 20.89
N GLU A 281 -5.43 -23.10 20.81
CA GLU A 281 -5.20 -24.36 20.08
C GLU A 281 -5.83 -24.38 18.68
N LEU A 282 -6.54 -23.32 18.29
CA LEU A 282 -7.15 -23.26 16.96
C LEU A 282 -6.11 -22.93 15.89
N PRO A 283 -6.16 -23.59 14.72
CA PRO A 283 -5.29 -23.26 13.60
C PRO A 283 -5.59 -21.84 13.10
N GLU A 284 -4.55 -21.05 12.89
CA GLU A 284 -4.68 -19.65 12.45
C GLU A 284 -4.68 -19.49 10.92
N THR A 285 -4.27 -20.54 10.20
CA THR A 285 -4.11 -20.53 8.74
C THR A 285 -4.75 -21.74 8.08
N ALA A 286 -5.08 -21.63 6.79
CA ALA A 286 -5.61 -22.73 5.98
C ALA A 286 -4.68 -23.95 5.97
N ILE A 287 -3.37 -23.68 5.85
CA ILE A 287 -2.32 -24.70 5.75
C ILE A 287 -2.16 -25.43 7.09
N GLU A 288 -2.22 -24.71 8.20
CA GLU A 288 -2.21 -25.29 9.53
C GLU A 288 -3.49 -26.09 9.80
N ALA A 289 -4.66 -25.57 9.42
CA ALA A 289 -5.91 -26.33 9.52
C ALA A 289 -5.85 -27.64 8.70
N LEU A 290 -5.21 -27.62 7.53
CA LEU A 290 -5.00 -28.79 6.69
C LEU A 290 -4.06 -29.82 7.35
N SER A 291 -3.05 -29.40 8.11
CA SER A 291 -2.16 -30.33 8.83
C SER A 291 -2.90 -31.09 9.94
N PHE A 292 -3.93 -30.47 10.52
CA PHE A 292 -4.83 -31.09 11.49
C PHE A 292 -6.05 -31.77 10.85
N CYS A 293 -6.14 -31.84 9.52
CA CYS A 293 -7.27 -32.39 8.76
C CYS A 293 -6.93 -33.76 8.14
N PRO A 294 -7.14 -34.88 8.85
CA PRO A 294 -6.94 -36.20 8.27
C PRO A 294 -7.94 -36.45 7.14
N ARG A 295 -7.43 -36.65 5.91
CA ARG A 295 -8.24 -36.85 4.68
C ARG A 295 -9.19 -38.04 4.73
N ASN A 296 -8.92 -39.02 5.59
CA ASN A 296 -9.76 -40.21 5.76
C ASN A 296 -11.03 -39.90 6.56
N GLU A 297 -10.98 -38.92 7.46
CA GLU A 297 -12.11 -38.52 8.31
C GLU A 297 -12.85 -37.33 7.73
N TYR A 298 -12.11 -36.39 7.13
CA TYR A 298 -12.64 -35.15 6.58
C TYR A 298 -12.17 -34.94 5.12
N PRO A 299 -12.59 -35.81 4.18
CA PRO A 299 -12.13 -35.75 2.79
C PRO A 299 -12.57 -34.46 2.07
N LYS A 300 -13.80 -33.98 2.29
CA LYS A 300 -14.33 -32.83 1.53
C LYS A 300 -13.91 -31.50 2.15
N ILE A 301 -13.81 -31.43 3.47
CA ILE A 301 -13.20 -30.30 4.20
C ILE A 301 -11.71 -30.22 3.87
N ALA A 302 -11.00 -31.34 3.71
CA ALA A 302 -9.61 -31.32 3.24
C ALA A 302 -9.50 -30.73 1.82
N THR A 303 -10.41 -31.08 0.91
CA THR A 303 -10.47 -30.47 -0.43
C THR A 303 -10.76 -28.98 -0.34
N LEU A 304 -11.73 -28.54 0.47
CA LEU A 304 -12.03 -27.13 0.67
C LEU A 304 -10.86 -26.35 1.30
N LEU A 305 -10.19 -26.92 2.30
CA LEU A 305 -8.99 -26.34 2.91
C LEU A 305 -7.84 -26.30 1.92
N GLN A 306 -7.72 -27.28 1.02
CA GLN A 306 -6.71 -27.28 -0.04
C GLN A 306 -7.01 -26.23 -1.10
N ILE A 307 -8.28 -26.08 -1.52
CA ILE A 307 -8.73 -25.00 -2.38
C ILE A 307 -8.45 -23.66 -1.69
N PHE A 308 -8.83 -23.50 -0.43
CA PHE A 308 -8.61 -22.28 0.36
C PHE A 308 -7.12 -21.94 0.58
N ALA A 309 -6.28 -22.93 0.87
CA ALA A 309 -4.83 -22.76 0.98
C ALA A 309 -4.16 -22.45 -0.37
N THR A 310 -4.82 -22.77 -1.48
CA THR A 310 -4.35 -22.47 -2.84
C THR A 310 -4.97 -21.20 -3.41
N PHE A 311 -5.96 -20.60 -2.74
CA PHE A 311 -6.44 -19.27 -3.08
C PHE A 311 -5.27 -18.30 -2.97
N PRO A 312 -4.86 -17.67 -4.08
CA PRO A 312 -3.79 -16.71 -3.99
C PRO A 312 -4.27 -15.51 -3.18
N VAL A 313 -3.56 -15.17 -2.09
CA VAL A 313 -3.33 -13.73 -1.88
C VAL A 313 -2.51 -13.36 -3.11
N THR A 314 -3.13 -12.75 -4.12
CA THR A 314 -2.38 -12.33 -5.30
C THR A 314 -1.34 -11.34 -4.81
N THR A 315 -0.14 -11.85 -4.61
CA THR A 315 1.08 -11.06 -4.48
C THR A 315 1.29 -10.36 -5.82
N SER A 316 2.00 -9.26 -5.88
CA SER A 316 2.33 -8.59 -7.15
C SER A 316 3.34 -9.38 -8.02
N THR A 317 3.61 -10.66 -7.70
CA THR A 317 4.47 -11.54 -8.49
C THR A 317 3.95 -11.76 -9.92
N PRO A 318 2.64 -12.00 -10.16
CA PRO A 318 2.07 -12.03 -11.51
C PRO A 318 2.15 -10.66 -12.22
N GLU A 319 2.14 -9.53 -11.50
CA GLU A 319 2.27 -8.21 -12.15
C GLU A 319 3.65 -7.98 -12.78
N ARG A 320 4.70 -8.64 -12.25
CA ARG A 320 6.03 -8.63 -12.89
C ARG A 320 6.03 -9.40 -14.20
N THR A 321 5.40 -10.56 -14.27
CA THR A 321 5.25 -11.33 -15.52
C THR A 321 4.33 -10.61 -16.51
N PHE A 322 3.26 -9.96 -16.05
CA PHE A 322 2.39 -9.15 -16.91
C PHE A 322 3.06 -7.88 -17.44
N SER A 323 4.00 -7.28 -16.70
CA SER A 323 4.82 -6.16 -17.20
C SER A 323 5.75 -6.60 -18.33
N SER A 324 6.31 -7.81 -18.25
CA SER A 324 7.07 -8.42 -19.36
C SER A 324 6.17 -8.76 -20.56
N LEU A 325 4.92 -9.14 -20.34
CA LEU A 325 3.95 -9.37 -21.42
C LEU A 325 3.48 -8.07 -22.12
N LYS A 326 3.51 -6.93 -21.42
CA LYS A 326 3.29 -5.61 -22.04
C LYS A 326 4.33 -5.27 -23.11
N LEU A 327 5.60 -5.70 -22.92
CA LEU A 327 6.66 -5.55 -23.92
C LEU A 327 6.36 -6.37 -25.18
N LEU A 328 5.89 -7.60 -25.03
CA LEU A 328 5.46 -8.44 -26.16
C LEU A 328 4.24 -7.86 -26.89
N LYS A 329 3.29 -7.26 -26.16
CA LYS A 329 2.11 -6.62 -26.73
C LYS A 329 2.44 -5.36 -27.55
N ASN A 330 3.48 -4.62 -27.16
CA ASN A 330 3.99 -3.50 -27.96
C ASN A 330 4.76 -4.00 -29.19
N LEU A 331 5.48 -5.12 -29.09
CA LEU A 331 6.18 -5.71 -30.23
C LEU A 331 5.21 -6.29 -31.28
N SER A 332 4.10 -6.91 -30.86
CA SER A 332 3.10 -7.42 -31.83
C SER A 332 2.42 -6.28 -32.60
N SER A 333 2.14 -5.14 -31.94
CA SER A 333 1.57 -3.97 -32.62
C SER A 333 2.49 -3.31 -33.65
N ILE A 334 3.79 -3.62 -33.62
CA ILE A 334 4.77 -3.14 -34.61
C ILE A 334 4.80 -4.06 -35.84
N TYR A 335 4.43 -5.34 -35.69
CA TYR A 335 4.38 -6.30 -36.80
C TYR A 335 3.02 -6.36 -37.51
N ASP A 336 1.93 -6.00 -36.84
CA ASP A 336 0.58 -5.91 -37.43
C ASP A 336 0.35 -4.62 -38.25
N GLY A 337 1.40 -3.81 -38.46
CA GLY A 337 1.36 -2.54 -39.18
C GLY A 337 2.26 -2.47 -40.42
N ALA A 338 2.63 -3.61 -41.00
CA ALA A 338 3.41 -3.70 -42.25
C ALA A 338 2.61 -4.37 -43.36
#